data_AF-A0A1H0A1Z8-F1
#
_entry.id   AF-A0A1H0A1Z8-F1
#
_cell.length_a   1.000
_cell.length_b   1.000
_cell.length_c   1.000
_cell.angle_alpha   90.00
_cell.angle_beta   90.00
_cell.angle_gamma   90.00
#
_symmetry.space_group_name_H-M   'P 1'
#
loop_
_entity.id
_entity.type
_entity.pdbx_description
1 polymer ?
#
loop_
_entity_poly.entity_id
_entity_poly.type
_entity_poly.pdbx_seq_one_letter_code
_entity_poly.pdbx_strand_id
1 'polypeptide(L)' 'MNKAISGGFAVLGLMSWYDPGFNGFWLDPSDVSDGDGRIVAAVFLVGAAIVFFQRD' A
#
# COMPACT_ATOMS: atom_id res chain seq x y z
N MET A 1 -11.22 -15.23 -1.89
CA MET A 1 -9.97 -14.77 -2.53
C MET A 1 -9.78 -13.27 -2.34
N ASN A 2 -10.80 -12.46 -2.60
CA ASN A 2 -10.72 -10.99 -2.52
C ASN A 2 -10.31 -10.45 -1.14
N LYS A 3 -10.78 -11.05 -0.05
CA LYS A 3 -10.37 -10.66 1.32
C LYS A 3 -8.87 -10.83 1.59
N ALA A 4 -8.25 -11.88 1.03
CA ALA A 4 -6.81 -12.11 1.20
C ALA A 4 -5.98 -11.11 0.37
N ILE A 5 -6.43 -10.82 -0.85
CA ILE A 5 -5.80 -9.81 -1.73
C ILE A 5 -5.93 -8.41 -1.12
N SER A 6 -7.11 -8.07 -0.59
CA SER A 6 -7.35 -6.85 0.17
C SER A 6 -6.42 -6.73 1.38
N GLY A 7 -6.27 -7.80 2.16
CA GLY A 7 -5.33 -7.82 3.29
C GLY A 7 -3.88 -7.56 2.86
N GLY A 8 -3.44 -8.13 1.73
CA GLY A 8 -2.12 -7.87 1.17
C GLY A 8 -1.90 -6.40 0.81
N PHE A 9 -2.86 -5.78 0.13
CA PHE A 9 -2.79 -4.35 -0.18
C PHE A 9 -2.83 -3.46 1.08
N ALA A 10 -3.61 -3.84 2.09
CA ALA A 10 -3.66 -3.10 3.34
C ALA A 10 -2.29 -3.08 4.05
N VAL A 11 -1.60 -4.24 4.07
CA VAL A 11 -0.24 -4.34 4.64
C VAL A 11 0.76 -3.50 3.86
N LEU A 12 0.76 -3.57 2.52
CA LEU A 12 1.66 -2.77 1.69
C LEU A 12 1.43 -1.26 1.87
N GLY A 13 0.16 -0.86 2.02
CA GLY A 13 -0.19 0.54 2.31
C GLY A 13 0.31 1.00 3.67
N LEU A 14 0.16 0.18 4.71
CA LEU A 14 0.72 0.48 6.03
C LEU A 14 2.24 0.54 6.02
N MET A 15 2.92 -0.37 5.31
CA MET A 15 4.37 -0.34 5.18
C MET A 15 4.85 0.93 4.49
N SER A 16 4.22 1.34 3.38
CA SER A 16 4.54 2.59 2.69
C SER A 16 4.27 3.85 3.54
N TRP A 17 3.39 3.76 4.53
CA TRP A 17 3.09 4.86 5.45
C TRP A 17 4.15 5.03 6.54
N TYR A 18 4.63 3.92 7.10
CA TYR A 18 5.65 3.92 8.16
C TYR A 18 7.07 3.96 7.63
N ASP A 19 7.26 3.48 6.41
CA ASP A 19 8.52 3.46 5.70
C ASP A 19 8.28 4.04 4.30
N PRO A 20 8.43 5.36 4.13
CA PRO A 20 8.22 6.04 2.85
C PRO A 20 9.15 5.55 1.74
N GLY A 21 10.29 4.92 2.09
CA GLY A 21 11.20 4.27 1.15
C GLY A 21 10.64 2.96 0.60
N PHE A 22 9.60 2.39 1.21
CA PHE A 22 9.02 1.13 0.78
C PHE A 22 8.19 1.29 -0.51
N ASN A 23 8.72 0.79 -1.63
CA ASN A 23 8.06 0.84 -2.96
C ASN A 23 7.27 -0.44 -3.33
N GLY A 24 7.06 -1.34 -2.36
CA GLY A 24 6.50 -2.68 -2.61
C GLY A 24 7.53 -3.76 -2.97
N PHE A 25 8.81 -3.41 -3.07
CA PHE A 25 9.97 -4.30 -3.14
C PHE A 25 10.98 -3.95 -2.05
N TRP A 26 11.88 -4.89 -1.71
CA TRP A 26 12.96 -4.71 -0.71
C TRP A 26 14.09 -3.77 -1.18
N LEU A 27 13.78 -2.79 -2.02
CA LEU A 27 14.74 -1.84 -2.58
C LEU A 27 14.29 -0.44 -2.23
N ASP A 28 14.95 0.18 -1.25
CA ASP A 28 14.75 1.60 -0.92
C ASP A 28 15.20 2.48 -2.08
N PRO A 29 14.30 3.25 -2.71
CA PRO A 29 14.70 4.34 -3.58
C PRO A 29 15.30 5.45 -2.71
N SER A 30 16.49 5.90 -3.09
CA SER A 30 17.31 6.83 -2.30
C SER A 30 16.77 8.26 -2.18
N ASP A 31 15.54 8.55 -2.62
CA ASP A 31 15.04 9.92 -2.79
C ASP A 31 13.50 10.03 -2.76
N VAL A 32 12.83 9.27 -1.89
CA VAL A 32 11.36 9.36 -1.71
C VAL A 32 11.06 10.26 -0.52
N SER A 33 10.23 11.28 -0.72
CA SER A 33 9.78 12.11 0.40
C SER A 33 8.71 11.39 1.23
N ASP A 34 8.59 11.75 2.51
CA ASP A 34 7.49 11.30 3.38
C ASP A 34 6.11 11.54 2.75
N GLY A 35 5.98 12.60 1.94
CA GLY A 35 4.75 12.92 1.21
C GLY A 35 4.42 11.88 0.14
N ASP A 36 5.42 11.47 -0.62
CA ASP A 36 5.26 10.48 -1.69
C ASP A 36 4.92 9.09 -1.11
N GLY A 37 5.57 8.69 -0.01
CA GLY A 37 5.25 7.45 0.70
C GLY A 37 3.80 7.41 1.18
N ARG A 38 3.28 8.54 1.68
CA ARG A 38 1.87 8.66 2.09
C ARG A 38 0.89 8.59 0.91
N ILE A 39 1.26 9.11 -0.26
CA ILE A 39 0.44 8.98 -1.48
C ILE A 39 0.37 7.51 -1.89
N VAL A 40 1.50 6.82 -1.94
CA VAL A 40 1.57 5.38 -2.27
C VAL A 40 0.78 4.55 -1.26
N ALA A 41 0.93 4.85 0.03
CA ALA A 41 0.14 4.23 1.10
C ALA A 41 -1.38 4.41 0.88
N ALA A 42 -1.82 5.62 0.54
CA ALA A 42 -3.22 5.91 0.28
C ALA A 42 -3.75 5.10 -0.92
N VAL A 43 -2.98 4.97 -2.00
CA VAL A 43 -3.35 4.16 -3.17
C VAL A 43 -3.56 2.69 -2.77
N PHE A 44 -2.63 2.12 -2.02
CA PHE A 44 -2.74 0.74 -1.56
C PHE A 44 -3.93 0.52 -0.61
N LEU A 45 -4.15 1.42 0.35
CA LEU A 45 -5.26 1.31 1.29
C LEU A 45 -6.62 1.47 0.61
N VAL A 46 -6.74 2.39 -0.35
CA VAL A 46 -7.97 2.56 -1.15
C VAL A 46 -8.21 1.35 -2.05
N GLY A 47 -7.17 0.83 -2.71
CA GLY A 47 -7.24 -0.41 -3.48
C GLY A 47 -7.67 -1.60 -2.62
N ALA A 48 -7.13 -1.73 -1.41
CA ALA A 48 -7.53 -2.73 -0.43
C ALA A 48 -9.02 -2.63 -0.08
N ALA A 49 -9.53 -1.42 0.15
CA ALA A 49 -10.93 -1.19 0.46
C ALA A 49 -11.84 -1.55 -0.72
N ILE A 50 -11.48 -1.14 -1.94
CA ILE A 50 -12.24 -1.48 -3.16
C ILE A 50 -12.35 -3.00 -3.29
N VAL A 51 -11.22 -3.72 -3.27
CA VAL A 51 -11.19 -5.18 -3.40
C VAL A 51 -11.95 -5.87 -2.26
N PHE A 52 -11.92 -5.31 -1.04
CA PHE A 52 -12.66 -5.85 0.10
C PHE A 52 -14.17 -5.80 -0.11
N PHE A 53 -14.68 -4.68 -0.62
CA PHE A 53 -16.11 -4.45 -0.83
C PHE A 53 -16.60 -4.91 -2.20
N GLN A 54 -15.68 -5.30 -3.09
CA GLN A 54 -16.02 -5.91 -4.37
C GLN A 54 -16.70 -7.26 -4.10
N ARG A 55 -18.02 -7.27 -4.27
CA ARG A 55 -18.83 -8.48 -4.26
C ARG A 55 -18.61 -9.20 -5.58
N ASP A 56 -18.20 -10.46 -5.50
CA ASP A 56 -18.28 -11.41 -6.61
C ASP A 56 -19.75 -11.60 -7.04
#